data_AF-A0A7K0QZC7-F1
#
_entry.id   AF-A0A7K0QZC7-F1
#
_cell.length_a   1.000
_cell.length_b   1.000
_cell.length_c   1.000
_cell.angle_alpha   90.00
_cell.angle_beta   90.00
_cell.angle_gamma   90.00
#
_symmetry.space_group_name_H-M   'P 1'
#
loop_
_entity.id
_entity.type
_entity.pdbx_description
1 polymer ?
#
loop_
_entity_poly.entity_id
_entity_poly.type
_entity_poly.pdbx_seq_one_letter_code
_entity_poly.pdbx_strand_id
1 'polypeptide(L)' 'VPEYIVSEEGPDHDKNFTAVAMVAGVAISEGVGKSKREAEQIAARTAYESLKIELPQP' A
#
# COMPACT_ATOMS: atom_id res chain seq x y z
N VAL A 1 13.56 -3.24 4.81
CA VAL A 1 12.41 -3.57 3.92
C VAL A 1 11.21 -2.78 4.40
N PRO A 2 10.31 -2.27 3.53
CA PRO A 2 9.09 -1.62 3.97
C PRO A 2 8.18 -2.62 4.71
N GLU A 3 7.44 -2.12 5.70
CA GLU A 3 6.43 -2.90 6.42
C GLU A 3 5.04 -2.61 5.84
N TYR A 4 4.14 -3.59 5.87
CA TYR A 4 2.77 -3.42 5.43
C TYR A 4 1.80 -3.80 6.53
N ILE A 5 0.87 -2.90 6.84
CA ILE A 5 -0.26 -3.17 7.71
C ILE A 5 -1.46 -3.45 6.82
N VAL A 6 -2.03 -4.65 6.92
CA VAL A 6 -3.15 -5.08 6.07
C VAL A 6 -4.40 -5.28 6.91
N SER A 7 -5.50 -4.62 6.53
CA SER A 7 -6.84 -4.85 7.05
C SER A 7 -7.73 -5.46 5.96
N GLU A 8 -8.81 -6.13 6.38
CA GLU A 8 -9.80 -6.71 5.48
C GLU A 8 -11.21 -6.43 5.99
N GLU A 9 -12.13 -6.15 5.07
CA GLU A 9 -13.53 -5.85 5.36
C GLU A 9 -14.46 -6.46 4.32
N GLY A 10 -15.73 -6.66 4.69
CA GLY A 10 -16.74 -7.27 3.82
C GLY A 10 -16.94 -8.79 4.05
N PRO A 11 -17.94 -9.38 3.39
CA PRO A 11 -18.26 -10.80 3.52
C PRO A 11 -17.20 -11.68 2.86
N ASP A 12 -17.10 -12.95 3.25
CA ASP A 12 -16.02 -13.86 2.81
C ASP A 12 -15.85 -13.99 1.30
N HIS A 13 -16.93 -13.83 0.53
CA HIS A 13 -16.93 -13.91 -0.93
C HIS A 13 -16.77 -12.55 -1.63
N ASP A 14 -16.75 -11.45 -0.89
CA ASP A 14 -16.58 -10.09 -1.42
C ASP A 14 -15.77 -9.23 -0.43
N LYS A 15 -14.62 -9.77 0.00
CA LYS A 15 -13.70 -9.04 0.86
C LYS A 15 -12.96 -7.96 0.05
N ASN A 16 -12.81 -6.80 0.67
CA ASN A 16 -11.84 -5.80 0.28
C ASN A 16 -10.67 -5.85 1.26
N PHE A 17 -9.46 -5.65 0.74
CA PHE A 17 -8.23 -5.60 1.50
C PHE A 17 -7.62 -4.22 1.34
N THR A 18 -7.19 -3.64 2.44
CA THR A 18 -6.47 -2.36 2.47
C THR A 18 -5.08 -2.63 3.02
N ALA A 19 -4.04 -2.20 2.30
CA ALA A 19 -2.66 -2.30 2.72
C ALA A 19 -2.06 -0.89 2.87
N VAL A 20 -1.48 -0.60 4.03
CA VAL A 20 -0.76 0.64 4.30
C VAL A 20 0.74 0.36 4.28
N ALA A 21 1.47 1.02 3.38
CA ALA A 21 2.91 0.92 3.30
C ALA A 21 3.56 1.83 4.35
N MET A 22 4.39 1.24 5.21
CA MET A 22 5.08 1.90 6.30
C MET A 22 6.59 1.93 6.04
N VAL A 23 7.20 3.10 6.17
CA VAL A 23 8.66 3.28 6.11
C VAL A 23 9.10 4.00 7.38
N ALA A 24 10.01 3.38 8.14
CA ALA A 24 10.50 3.91 9.41
C ALA A 24 9.38 4.32 10.39
N GLY A 25 8.29 3.54 10.44
CA GLY A 25 7.14 3.80 11.31
C GLY A 25 6.17 4.89 10.81
N VAL A 26 6.41 5.45 9.61
CA VAL A 26 5.54 6.46 8.99
C VAL A 26 4.74 5.81 7.86
N ALA A 27 3.43 6.06 7.84
CA ALA A 27 2.57 5.67 6.73
C ALA A 27 2.85 6.55 5.51
N ILE A 28 3.24 5.92 4.40
CA ILE A 28 3.64 6.63 3.17
C ILE A 28 2.57 6.54 2.09
N SER A 29 1.89 5.39 1.99
CA SER A 29 0.83 5.18 1.00
C SER A 29 -0.16 4.12 1.46
N GLU A 30 -1.30 4.09 0.78
CA GLU A 30 -2.33 3.08 0.95
C GLU A 30 -2.70 2.47 -0.42
N GLY A 31 -3.06 1.20 -0.43
CA GLY A 31 -3.60 0.50 -1.60
C GLY A 31 -4.76 -0.40 -1.21
N VAL A 32 -5.80 -0.44 -2.05
CA VAL A 32 -7.01 -1.25 -1.84
C VAL A 32 -7.17 -2.25 -2.98
N GLY A 33 -7.46 -3.51 -2.67
CA GLY A 33 -7.63 -4.58 -3.66
C GLY A 33 -8.56 -5.71 -3.20
N LYS A 34 -8.88 -6.63 -4.09
CA LYS A 34 -9.67 -7.85 -3.80
C LYS A 34 -8.83 -8.99 -3.21
N SER A 35 -7.52 -8.77 -3.04
CA SER A 35 -6.63 -9.65 -2.29
C SER A 35 -5.57 -8.86 -1.52
N LYS A 36 -5.00 -9.44 -0.47
CA LYS A 36 -3.88 -8.84 0.29
C LYS A 36 -2.72 -8.43 -0.61
N ARG A 37 -2.33 -9.33 -1.51
CA ARG A 37 -1.24 -9.11 -2.47
C ARG A 37 -1.53 -7.94 -3.41
N GLU A 38 -2.75 -7.82 -3.90
CA GLU A 38 -3.14 -6.71 -4.78
C GLU A 38 -3.09 -5.38 -4.03
N ALA A 39 -3.65 -5.33 -2.83
CA ALA A 39 -3.60 -4.15 -1.97
C ALA A 39 -2.14 -3.72 -1.69
N GLU A 40 -1.26 -4.66 -1.32
CA GLU A 40 0.17 -4.40 -1.10
C GLU A 40 0.87 -3.88 -2.37
N GLN A 41 0.60 -4.47 -3.53
CA GLN A 41 1.20 -4.03 -4.80
C GLN A 41 0.78 -2.61 -5.17
N ILE A 42 -0.50 -2.26 -4.95
CA ILE A 42 -1.01 -0.91 -5.17
C ILE A 42 -0.32 0.06 -4.21
N ALA A 43 -0.27 -0.26 -2.92
CA ALA A 43 0.40 0.57 -1.91
C ALA A 43 1.89 0.79 -2.26
N ALA A 44 2.60 -0.29 -2.62
CA ALA A 44 4.01 -0.24 -3.02
C ALA A 44 4.23 0.66 -4.25
N ARG A 45 3.37 0.51 -5.26
CA ARG A 45 3.43 1.31 -6.49
C ARG A 45 3.22 2.78 -6.19
N THR A 46 2.19 3.10 -5.41
CA THR A 46 1.87 4.49 -5.02
C THR A 46 3.02 5.11 -4.22
N ALA A 47 3.58 4.40 -3.23
CA ALA A 47 4.73 4.90 -2.47
C ALA A 47 5.94 5.20 -3.38
N TYR A 48 6.23 4.31 -4.32
CA TYR A 48 7.34 4.47 -5.25
C TYR A 48 7.14 5.66 -6.21
N GLU A 49 5.92 5.84 -6.73
CA GLU A 49 5.56 6.96 -7.58
C GLU A 49 5.63 8.30 -6.81
N SER A 50 5.14 8.36 -5.57
CA SER A 50 5.25 9.55 -4.71
C SER A 50 6.71 9.92 -4.42
N LEU A 51 7.56 8.94 -4.07
CA LEU A 51 8.97 9.21 -3.78
C LEU A 51 9.74 9.72 -5.00
N LYS A 52 9.36 9.29 -6.21
CA LYS A 52 9.93 9.80 -7.46
C LYS A 52 9.59 11.27 -7.73
N ILE A 53 8.43 11.74 -7.28
CA ILE A 53 8.02 13.14 -7.45
C ILE A 53 8.80 14.04 -6.48
N GLU A 54 9.15 13.52 -5.30
CA GLU A 54 9.79 14.29 -4.22
C GLU A 54 11.32 14.40 -4.37
N LEU A 55 11.93 13.53 -5.19
CA LEU A 55 13.34 13.62 -5.57
C LEU A 55 13.46 14.31 -6.95
N PRO A 56 13.82 15.61 -7.01
CA PRO A 56 14.19 16.20 -8.30
C PRO A 56 15.32 15.36 -8.89
N GLN A 57 15.07 14.81 -10.08
CA GLN A 57 16.08 14.04 -10.81
C GLN A 57 17.23 15.00 -11.16
N PRO A 58 18.50 14.57 -10.99
CA PRO A 58 19.66 15.38 -11.37
C PRO A 58 19.71 15.66 -12.87
#